data_AF-A0A8T0YY64-F1
#
_entry.id   AF-A0A8T0YY64-F1
#
_cell.length_a   1.000
_cell.length_b   1.000
_cell.length_c   1.000
_cell.angle_alpha   90.00
_cell.angle_beta   90.00
_cell.angle_gamma   90.00
#
_symmetry.space_group_name_H-M   'P 1'
#
loop_
_entity.id
_entity.type
_entity.pdbx_description
1 polymer ?
#
loop_
_entity_poly.entity_id
_entity_poly.type
_entity_poly.pdbx_seq_one_letter_code
_entity_poly.pdbx_strand_id
1 'polypeptide(L)'
;AVAYGYTGVDAVSAYSTERGYGFTDVSKVTVQDRGTSDPIKSDFATVADGSGFKVDLPNGDYTVSLVAGDSAGSTDIAIKVESMSKVQQNTKPAGEYLEMSFDIALVDGQMNFEFSGTAANINALVITKQQEREAGNKPAVYLAGDSTMQNYNPYWEPQAGWGQMFPSFFSDAVEI
;
A
#
# COMPACT_ATOMS: atom_id res chain seq x y z
N ALA A 1 -16.53 -10.91 14.12
CA ALA A 1 -17.68 -9.96 14.21
C ALA A 1 -17.16 -8.55 13.92
N VAL A 2 -17.88 -7.70 13.19
CA VAL A 2 -17.31 -6.43 12.68
C VAL A 2 -16.94 -5.47 13.81
N ALA A 3 -15.68 -5.07 13.88
CA ALA A 3 -15.18 -4.10 14.84
C ALA A 3 -15.84 -2.71 14.64
N TYR A 4 -16.05 -1.97 15.72
CA TYR A 4 -16.63 -0.63 15.65
C TYR A 4 -15.78 0.30 14.79
N GLY A 5 -16.42 1.04 13.87
CA GLY A 5 -15.74 1.94 12.93
C GLY A 5 -15.18 1.26 11.68
N TYR A 6 -15.33 -0.06 11.55
CA TYR A 6 -14.92 -0.82 10.38
C TYR A 6 -16.12 -1.21 9.52
N THR A 7 -15.86 -1.33 8.21
CA THR A 7 -16.79 -1.96 7.27
C THR A 7 -16.42 -3.42 7.14
N GLY A 8 -17.38 -4.32 7.42
CA GLY A 8 -17.16 -5.76 7.27
C GLY A 8 -17.01 -6.14 5.80
N VAL A 9 -15.98 -6.93 5.51
CA VAL A 9 -15.73 -7.54 4.20
C VAL A 9 -15.62 -9.04 4.43
N ASP A 10 -16.44 -9.83 3.76
CA ASP A 10 -16.46 -11.29 3.88
C ASP A 10 -15.96 -11.98 2.61
N ALA A 11 -15.86 -13.31 2.65
CA ALA A 11 -15.37 -14.10 1.52
C ALA A 11 -16.23 -13.97 0.25
N VAL A 12 -17.48 -13.51 0.34
CA VAL A 12 -18.39 -13.35 -0.82
C VAL A 12 -18.45 -11.90 -1.34
N SER A 13 -17.68 -11.00 -0.73
CA SER A 13 -17.62 -9.58 -1.06
C SER A 13 -16.82 -9.32 -2.34
N ALA A 14 -17.29 -9.84 -3.47
CA ALA A 14 -16.69 -9.57 -4.78
C ALA A 14 -16.78 -8.07 -5.13
N TYR A 15 -15.75 -7.52 -5.77
CA TYR A 15 -15.78 -6.13 -6.23
C TYR A 15 -16.94 -5.91 -7.20
N SER A 16 -17.69 -4.82 -7.00
CA SER A 16 -18.59 -4.25 -7.98
C SER A 16 -18.51 -2.73 -7.93
N THR A 17 -18.76 -2.07 -9.06
CA THR A 17 -18.73 -0.61 -9.16
C THR A 17 -19.78 0.04 -8.26
N GLU A 18 -20.92 -0.61 -8.04
CA GLU A 18 -21.98 -0.09 -7.15
C GLU A 18 -21.56 -0.10 -5.68
N ARG A 19 -20.78 -1.11 -5.26
CA ARG A 19 -20.23 -1.20 -3.90
C ARG A 19 -19.01 -0.29 -3.74
N GLY A 20 -18.21 -0.16 -4.79
CA GLY A 20 -16.96 0.59 -4.78
C GLY A 20 -15.81 -0.12 -4.06
N TYR A 21 -15.97 -1.37 -3.60
CA TYR A 21 -14.88 -2.16 -3.06
C TYR A 21 -15.19 -3.67 -3.11
N GLY A 22 -14.16 -4.50 -2.98
CA GLY A 22 -14.30 -5.95 -2.87
C GLY A 22 -13.13 -6.74 -3.42
N PHE A 23 -13.20 -8.07 -3.27
CA PHE A 23 -12.21 -8.99 -3.81
C PHE A 23 -12.35 -9.18 -5.32
N THR A 24 -11.23 -9.37 -6.02
CA THR A 24 -11.23 -9.59 -7.48
C THR A 24 -11.64 -11.01 -7.85
N ASP A 25 -11.29 -11.99 -7.03
CA ASP A 25 -11.70 -13.39 -7.15
C ASP A 25 -12.04 -13.98 -5.77
N VAL A 26 -13.34 -14.03 -5.47
CA VAL A 26 -13.86 -14.56 -4.20
C VAL A 26 -13.68 -16.07 -4.03
N SER A 27 -13.47 -16.81 -5.13
CA SER A 27 -13.23 -18.27 -5.04
C SER A 27 -11.91 -18.62 -4.38
N LYS A 28 -11.01 -17.63 -4.30
CA LYS A 28 -9.68 -17.69 -3.70
C LYS A 28 -9.61 -17.03 -2.33
N VAL A 29 -10.75 -16.68 -1.74
CA VAL A 29 -10.82 -16.02 -0.45
C VAL A 29 -11.55 -16.91 0.54
N THR A 30 -10.94 -17.15 1.69
CA THR A 30 -11.60 -17.74 2.85
C THR A 30 -11.59 -16.75 3.99
N VAL A 31 -12.59 -16.80 4.86
CA VAL A 31 -12.64 -15.97 6.07
C VAL A 31 -12.76 -16.89 7.28
N GLN A 32 -12.02 -16.55 8.33
CA GLN A 32 -12.05 -17.27 9.59
C GLN A 32 -12.15 -16.30 10.75
N ASP A 33 -13.03 -16.60 11.71
CA ASP A 33 -13.11 -15.90 13.00
C ASP A 33 -12.59 -16.84 14.10
N ARG A 34 -11.57 -16.39 14.83
CA ARG A 34 -10.93 -17.09 15.94
C ARG A 34 -11.59 -16.78 17.29
N GLY A 35 -12.52 -15.82 17.34
CA GLY A 35 -13.22 -15.41 18.55
C GLY A 35 -12.30 -14.85 19.63
N THR A 36 -11.27 -14.10 19.24
CA THR A 36 -10.36 -13.47 20.20
C THR A 36 -11.03 -12.27 20.88
N SER A 37 -10.44 -11.78 21.98
CA SER A 37 -10.97 -10.60 22.68
C SER A 37 -10.74 -9.28 21.93
N ASP A 38 -9.78 -9.25 21.00
CA ASP A 38 -9.50 -8.09 20.17
C ASP A 38 -10.26 -8.24 18.84
N PRO A 39 -11.30 -7.44 18.59
CA PRO A 39 -12.14 -7.60 17.40
C PRO A 39 -11.38 -7.38 16.09
N ILE A 40 -10.27 -6.63 16.08
CA ILE A 40 -9.42 -6.45 14.89
C ILE A 40 -8.54 -7.66 14.64
N LYS A 41 -8.18 -8.41 15.69
CA LYS A 41 -7.34 -9.61 15.60
C LYS A 41 -8.16 -10.89 15.78
N SER A 42 -9.49 -10.80 15.68
CA SER A 42 -10.39 -11.94 15.85
C SER A 42 -10.60 -12.66 14.54
N ASP A 43 -10.91 -11.93 13.47
CA ASP A 43 -11.14 -12.47 12.14
C ASP A 43 -10.09 -12.01 11.12
N PHE A 44 -9.96 -12.79 10.05
CA PHE A 44 -9.12 -12.49 8.90
C PHE A 44 -9.68 -13.11 7.63
N ALA A 45 -9.32 -12.51 6.49
CA ALA A 45 -9.44 -13.14 5.19
C ALA A 45 -8.08 -13.74 4.79
N THR A 46 -8.06 -15.02 4.41
CA THR A 46 -6.91 -15.61 3.72
C THR A 46 -7.15 -15.44 2.22
N VAL A 47 -6.27 -14.69 1.56
CA VAL A 47 -6.37 -14.42 0.11
C VAL A 47 -5.29 -15.21 -0.63
N ALA A 48 -5.69 -16.19 -1.44
CA ALA A 48 -4.74 -16.97 -2.23
C ALA A 48 -4.21 -16.19 -3.44
N ASP A 49 -3.04 -16.60 -3.94
CA ASP A 49 -2.34 -15.94 -5.04
C ASP A 49 -3.21 -15.81 -6.31
N GLY A 50 -3.05 -14.67 -6.99
CA GLY A 50 -3.88 -14.28 -8.12
C GLY A 50 -5.32 -13.87 -7.76
N SER A 51 -5.59 -13.51 -6.51
CA SER A 51 -6.72 -12.67 -6.09
C SER A 51 -6.18 -11.38 -5.44
N GLY A 52 -7.05 -10.41 -5.28
CA GLY A 52 -6.73 -9.08 -4.81
C GLY A 52 -7.94 -8.39 -4.21
N PHE A 53 -7.76 -7.16 -3.74
CA PHE A 53 -8.83 -6.33 -3.21
C PHE A 53 -8.79 -4.97 -3.88
N LYS A 54 -9.96 -4.44 -4.24
CA LYS A 54 -10.11 -3.15 -4.91
C LYS A 54 -10.93 -2.21 -4.04
N VAL A 55 -10.60 -0.93 -4.07
CA VAL A 55 -11.36 0.14 -3.42
C VAL A 55 -11.36 1.38 -4.32
N ASP A 56 -12.53 1.82 -4.72
CA ASP A 56 -12.75 3.06 -5.47
C ASP A 56 -12.61 4.24 -4.51
N LEU A 57 -11.66 5.13 -4.82
CA LEU A 57 -11.29 6.27 -3.98
C LEU A 57 -10.96 7.46 -4.88
N PRO A 58 -11.25 8.70 -4.48
CA PRO A 58 -10.82 9.85 -5.25
C PRO A 58 -9.28 9.91 -5.33
N ASN A 59 -8.75 10.49 -6.40
CA ASN A 59 -7.31 10.73 -6.50
C ASN A 59 -6.80 11.55 -5.31
N GLY A 60 -5.57 11.25 -4.90
CA GLY A 60 -4.91 11.90 -3.77
C GLY A 60 -3.83 11.02 -3.15
N ASP A 61 -3.15 11.57 -2.15
CA ASP A 61 -2.21 10.81 -1.34
C ASP A 61 -2.94 10.16 -0.17
N TYR A 62 -2.50 8.95 0.17
CA TYR A 62 -3.10 8.13 1.22
C TYR A 62 -2.02 7.50 2.08
N THR A 63 -2.32 7.36 3.37
CA THR A 63 -1.62 6.43 4.26
C THR A 63 -2.49 5.20 4.43
N VAL A 64 -1.92 4.03 4.13
CA VAL A 64 -2.56 2.73 4.33
C VAL A 64 -1.93 2.06 5.53
N SER A 65 -2.74 1.75 6.54
CA SER A 65 -2.35 0.94 7.69
C SER A 65 -2.97 -0.45 7.58
N LEU A 66 -2.22 -1.49 7.98
CA LEU A 66 -2.68 -2.87 7.89
C LEU A 66 -2.40 -3.66 9.16
N VAL A 67 -3.25 -4.65 9.41
CA VAL A 67 -3.04 -5.71 10.40
C VAL A 67 -3.20 -7.05 9.69
N ALA A 68 -2.17 -7.88 9.73
CA ALA A 68 -2.15 -9.20 9.10
C ALA A 68 -1.59 -10.26 10.05
N GLY A 69 -2.37 -11.29 10.35
CA GLY A 69 -2.00 -12.33 11.29
C GLY A 69 -3.13 -13.31 11.58
N ASP A 70 -2.78 -14.40 12.27
CA ASP A 70 -3.73 -15.39 12.76
C ASP A 70 -3.29 -15.81 14.17
N SER A 71 -4.24 -15.84 15.12
CA SER A 71 -3.96 -16.21 16.51
C SER A 71 -3.61 -17.68 16.68
N ALA A 72 -4.03 -18.56 15.76
CA ALA A 72 -3.84 -20.00 15.87
C ALA A 72 -3.06 -20.64 14.70
N GLY A 73 -2.80 -19.89 13.63
CA GLY A 73 -2.06 -20.33 12.44
C GLY A 73 -0.95 -19.35 12.07
N SER A 74 0.01 -19.79 11.25
CA SER A 74 1.03 -18.89 10.70
C SER A 74 0.46 -18.05 9.58
N THR A 75 1.01 -16.84 9.41
CA THR A 75 0.73 -15.94 8.29
C THR A 75 1.99 -15.79 7.45
N ASP A 76 1.86 -15.85 6.14
CA ASP A 76 2.94 -15.57 5.19
C ASP A 76 2.35 -14.72 4.07
N ILE A 77 2.70 -13.43 4.08
CA ILE A 77 2.04 -12.40 3.29
C ILE A 77 3.06 -11.47 2.62
N ALA A 78 2.80 -11.13 1.36
CA ALA A 78 3.38 -10.02 0.65
C ALA A 78 2.25 -9.26 -0.07
N ILE A 79 2.40 -7.95 -0.21
CA ILE A 79 1.36 -7.09 -0.77
C ILE A 79 1.96 -6.14 -1.78
N LYS A 80 1.44 -6.18 -3.01
CA LYS A 80 1.61 -5.11 -3.98
C LYS A 80 0.39 -4.21 -3.97
N VAL A 81 0.63 -2.90 -4.09
CA VAL A 81 -0.43 -1.91 -4.25
C VAL A 81 -0.04 -0.99 -5.40
N GLU A 82 -0.95 -0.76 -6.35
CA GLU A 82 -0.66 0.00 -7.58
C GLU A 82 0.59 -0.53 -8.32
N SER A 83 0.69 -1.86 -8.47
CA SER A 83 1.85 -2.57 -9.06
C SER A 83 3.19 -2.38 -8.31
N MET A 84 3.22 -1.69 -7.17
CA MET A 84 4.42 -1.48 -6.35
C MET A 84 4.44 -2.42 -5.16
N SER A 85 5.59 -3.05 -4.88
CA SER A 85 5.75 -3.85 -3.66
C SER A 85 5.77 -2.94 -2.42
N LYS A 86 4.70 -2.99 -1.62
CA LYS A 86 4.56 -2.20 -0.38
C LYS A 86 4.85 -3.03 0.86
N VAL A 87 4.55 -4.33 0.80
CA VAL A 87 4.92 -5.30 1.85
C VAL A 87 5.74 -6.39 1.19
N GLN A 88 7.03 -6.45 1.51
CA GLN A 88 7.89 -7.57 1.16
C GLN A 88 7.42 -8.83 1.88
N GLN A 89 7.74 -10.02 1.36
CA GLN A 89 7.34 -11.28 1.97
C GLN A 89 7.70 -11.31 3.46
N ASN A 90 6.66 -11.49 4.29
CA ASN A 90 6.76 -11.42 5.73
C ASN A 90 6.01 -12.60 6.35
N THR A 91 6.74 -13.41 7.12
CA THR A 91 6.17 -14.55 7.83
C THR A 91 6.00 -14.22 9.31
N LYS A 92 4.81 -14.46 9.84
CA LYS A 92 4.47 -14.34 11.27
C LYS A 92 3.99 -15.69 11.80
N PRO A 93 4.57 -16.19 12.91
CA PRO A 93 4.07 -17.39 13.57
C PRO A 93 2.67 -17.14 14.17
N ALA A 94 2.01 -18.22 14.58
CA ALA A 94 0.71 -18.13 15.25
C ALA A 94 0.77 -17.23 16.48
N GLY A 95 -0.21 -16.32 16.60
CA GLY A 95 -0.28 -15.34 17.68
C GLY A 95 0.49 -14.04 17.43
N GLU A 96 1.29 -13.96 16.37
CA GLU A 96 1.96 -12.74 15.95
C GLU A 96 1.26 -12.06 14.77
N TYR A 97 1.39 -10.73 14.72
CA TYR A 97 0.75 -9.90 13.71
C TYR A 97 1.78 -8.97 13.06
N LEU A 98 1.65 -8.77 11.76
CA LEU A 98 2.28 -7.69 11.04
C LEU A 98 1.37 -6.46 11.15
N GLU A 99 1.90 -5.41 11.78
CA GLU A 99 1.26 -4.09 11.87
C GLU A 99 2.21 -3.08 11.25
N MET A 100 1.80 -2.43 10.17
CA MET A 100 2.61 -1.42 9.50
C MET A 100 1.75 -0.42 8.74
N SER A 101 2.37 0.68 8.36
CA SER A 101 1.76 1.69 7.48
C SER A 101 2.72 2.08 6.36
N PHE A 102 2.16 2.46 5.22
CA PHE A 102 2.91 3.03 4.10
C PHE A 102 2.09 4.09 3.39
N ASP A 103 2.80 5.01 2.74
CA ASP A 103 2.17 6.05 1.92
C ASP A 103 2.09 5.64 0.46
N ILE A 104 1.04 6.08 -0.21
CA ILE A 104 0.78 5.82 -1.63
C ILE A 104 0.00 6.97 -2.27
N ALA A 105 0.39 7.33 -3.49
CA ALA A 105 -0.36 8.26 -4.32
C ALA A 105 -1.31 7.47 -5.23
N LEU A 106 -2.60 7.84 -5.23
CA LEU A 106 -3.62 7.29 -6.10
C LEU A 106 -3.96 8.29 -7.20
N VAL A 107 -3.88 7.86 -8.46
CA VAL A 107 -4.00 8.74 -9.64
C VAL A 107 -5.03 8.30 -10.67
N ASP A 108 -5.64 7.13 -10.51
CA ASP A 108 -6.58 6.53 -11.47
C ASP A 108 -7.96 6.21 -10.87
N GLY A 109 -8.21 6.59 -9.62
CA GLY A 109 -9.51 6.49 -8.97
C GLY A 109 -9.84 5.14 -8.32
N GLN A 110 -8.93 4.16 -8.36
CA GLN A 110 -9.15 2.85 -7.74
C GLN A 110 -7.85 2.29 -7.18
N MET A 111 -7.82 2.07 -5.86
CA MET A 111 -6.68 1.42 -5.21
C MET A 111 -6.81 -0.10 -5.35
N ASN A 112 -5.77 -0.73 -5.92
CA ASN A 112 -5.68 -2.15 -6.22
C ASN A 112 -4.62 -2.80 -5.34
N PHE A 113 -5.05 -3.73 -4.50
CA PHE A 113 -4.21 -4.57 -3.67
C PHE A 113 -4.08 -5.96 -4.30
N GLU A 114 -2.87 -6.47 -4.42
CA GLU A 114 -2.58 -7.84 -4.79
C GLU A 114 -1.90 -8.53 -3.60
N PHE A 115 -2.50 -9.61 -3.11
CA PHE A 115 -1.96 -10.39 -1.99
C PHE A 115 -1.27 -11.64 -2.53
N SER A 116 -0.14 -11.98 -1.91
CA SER A 116 0.62 -13.19 -2.22
C SER A 116 1.28 -13.74 -0.96
N GLY A 117 1.89 -14.92 -1.07
CA GLY A 117 2.38 -15.70 0.07
C GLY A 117 1.54 -16.96 0.28
N THR A 118 2.05 -17.87 1.11
CA THR A 118 1.43 -19.19 1.31
C THR A 118 0.17 -19.15 2.18
N ALA A 119 0.01 -18.12 3.01
CA ALA A 119 -1.15 -17.89 3.88
C ALA A 119 -1.30 -16.39 4.15
N ALA A 120 -1.72 -15.63 3.14
CA ALA A 120 -1.90 -14.18 3.24
C ALA A 120 -3.17 -13.84 4.04
N ASN A 121 -3.04 -13.90 5.37
CA ASN A 121 -4.11 -13.58 6.32
C ASN A 121 -4.13 -12.07 6.59
N ILE A 122 -5.13 -11.38 6.06
CA ILE A 122 -5.36 -9.95 6.30
C ILE A 122 -6.55 -9.77 7.25
N ASN A 123 -6.34 -9.08 8.37
CA ASN A 123 -7.40 -8.78 9.33
C ASN A 123 -8.05 -7.43 9.03
N ALA A 124 -7.24 -6.41 8.78
CA ALA A 124 -7.74 -5.04 8.61
C ALA A 124 -6.87 -4.22 7.65
N LEU A 125 -7.54 -3.31 6.93
CA LEU A 125 -6.96 -2.21 6.18
C LEU A 125 -7.64 -0.91 6.63
N VAL A 126 -6.85 0.12 6.89
CA VAL A 126 -7.32 1.48 7.15
C VAL A 126 -6.67 2.41 6.13
N ILE A 127 -7.47 3.02 5.26
CA ILE A 127 -7.01 3.88 4.18
C ILE A 127 -7.39 5.31 4.50
N THR A 128 -6.41 6.13 4.88
CA THR A 128 -6.63 7.51 5.31
C THR A 128 -6.12 8.47 4.25
N LYS A 129 -7.00 9.33 3.73
CA LYS A 129 -6.58 10.39 2.79
C LYS A 129 -5.68 11.39 3.52
N GLN A 130 -4.54 11.71 2.93
CA GLN A 130 -3.65 12.74 3.43
C GLN A 130 -4.19 14.14 3.07
N GLN A 131 -3.54 15.16 3.62
CA GLN A 131 -3.83 16.54 3.26
C GLN A 131 -3.64 16.73 1.74
N GLU A 132 -4.57 17.46 1.12
CA GLU A 132 -4.46 17.81 -0.30
C GLU A 132 -3.15 18.55 -0.56
N ARG A 133 -2.47 18.20 -1.65
CA ARG A 133 -1.28 18.93 -2.08
C ARG A 133 -1.69 20.33 -2.48
N GLU A 134 -1.13 21.32 -1.82
CA GLU A 134 -1.23 22.71 -2.27
C GLU A 134 -0.17 22.97 -3.33
N ALA A 135 -0.53 23.80 -4.32
CA ALA A 135 0.44 24.24 -5.31
C ALA A 135 1.56 25.01 -4.60
N GLY A 136 2.81 24.61 -4.86
CA GLY A 136 3.97 25.36 -4.38
C GLY A 136 3.96 26.80 -4.93
N ASN A 137 4.69 27.68 -4.25
CA ASN A 137 4.83 29.08 -4.69
C ASN A 137 5.59 29.21 -6.02
N LYS A 138 6.25 28.14 -6.46
CA LYS A 138 7.02 28.04 -7.70
C LYS A 138 6.69 26.74 -8.43
N PRO A 139 6.79 26.72 -9.76
CA PRO A 139 6.80 25.46 -10.51
C PRO A 139 8.00 24.61 -10.06
N ALA A 140 7.78 23.30 -9.91
CA ALA A 140 8.79 22.33 -9.49
C ALA A 140 9.10 21.33 -10.62
N VAL A 141 10.38 20.99 -10.81
CA VAL A 141 10.83 19.97 -11.76
C VAL A 141 11.48 18.81 -10.98
N TYR A 142 10.82 17.66 -10.93
CA TYR A 142 11.39 16.45 -10.33
C TYR A 142 12.19 15.66 -11.35
N LEU A 143 13.46 15.38 -11.03
CA LEU A 143 14.35 14.58 -11.88
C LEU A 143 14.38 13.13 -11.42
N ALA A 144 13.99 12.20 -12.30
CA ALA A 144 14.07 10.76 -12.07
C ALA A 144 14.85 10.09 -13.20
N GLY A 145 15.99 9.47 -12.87
CA GLY A 145 16.90 8.87 -13.83
C GLY A 145 17.91 7.95 -13.17
N ASP A 146 18.96 7.60 -13.91
CA ASP A 146 20.01 6.67 -13.48
C ASP A 146 21.30 7.40 -13.04
N SER A 147 22.42 6.66 -13.01
CA SER A 147 23.74 7.18 -12.66
C SER A 147 24.18 8.37 -13.50
N THR A 148 23.67 8.55 -14.73
CA THR A 148 24.02 9.69 -15.57
C THR A 148 23.28 10.97 -15.19
N MET A 149 22.15 10.87 -14.47
CA MET A 149 21.36 12.01 -13.98
C MET A 149 21.60 12.29 -12.49
N GLN A 150 21.95 11.28 -11.70
CA GLN A 150 22.09 11.33 -10.24
C GLN A 150 22.97 12.49 -9.71
N ASN A 151 22.62 12.97 -8.50
CA ASN A 151 23.49 13.79 -7.65
C ASN A 151 24.52 12.92 -6.91
N TYR A 152 25.80 13.22 -7.10
CA TYR A 152 26.92 12.56 -6.41
C TYR A 152 27.43 13.42 -5.26
N ASN A 153 27.83 12.78 -4.18
CA ASN A 153 28.48 13.46 -3.05
C ASN A 153 30.00 13.69 -3.34
N PRO A 154 30.69 14.55 -2.57
CA PRO A 154 32.10 14.90 -2.85
C PRO A 154 33.10 13.73 -2.85
N TYR A 155 32.76 12.58 -2.25
CA TYR A 155 33.63 11.39 -2.28
C TYR A 155 33.85 10.85 -3.71
N TRP A 156 32.90 11.09 -4.61
CA TRP A 156 32.93 10.58 -5.98
C TRP A 156 33.56 11.54 -6.99
N GLU A 157 34.07 12.69 -6.56
CA GLU A 157 34.70 13.66 -7.47
C GLU A 157 35.81 13.00 -8.31
N PRO A 158 35.85 13.23 -9.64
CA PRO A 158 35.09 14.24 -10.39
C PRO A 158 33.76 13.73 -11.01
N GLN A 159 33.25 12.56 -10.63
CA GLN A 159 32.00 12.02 -11.19
C GLN A 159 30.79 12.89 -10.81
N ALA A 160 29.99 13.26 -11.81
CA ALA A 160 28.74 13.99 -11.64
C ALA A 160 27.72 13.55 -12.69
N GLY A 161 26.44 13.49 -12.30
CA GLY A 161 25.33 13.36 -13.25
C GLY A 161 24.91 14.72 -13.79
N TRP A 162 24.28 14.75 -14.95
CA TRP A 162 23.79 16.00 -15.53
C TRP A 162 22.68 16.65 -14.69
N GLY A 163 21.92 15.86 -13.91
CA GLY A 163 20.89 16.37 -13.01
C GLY A 163 21.47 17.24 -11.89
N GLN A 164 22.69 16.96 -11.44
CA GLN A 164 23.42 17.79 -10.47
C GLN A 164 23.75 19.18 -11.01
N MET A 165 23.95 19.29 -12.33
CA MET A 165 24.24 20.55 -13.01
C MET A 165 22.97 21.26 -13.51
N PHE A 166 21.85 20.53 -13.57
CA PHE A 166 20.60 21.01 -14.16
C PHE A 166 20.06 22.31 -13.53
N PRO A 167 20.12 22.51 -12.19
CA PRO A 167 19.66 23.76 -11.58
C PRO A 167 20.37 25.02 -12.10
N SER A 168 21.62 24.91 -12.57
CA SER A 168 22.37 26.06 -13.08
C SER A 168 21.82 26.64 -14.40
N PHE A 169 20.92 25.94 -15.07
CA PHE A 169 20.27 26.40 -16.30
C PHE A 169 18.93 27.13 -16.05
N PHE A 170 18.52 27.27 -14.79
CA PHE A 170 17.27 27.93 -14.40
C PHE A 170 17.55 29.12 -13.48
N SER A 171 16.62 30.07 -13.45
CA SER A 171 16.61 31.10 -12.40
C SER A 171 16.02 30.54 -11.11
N ASP A 172 16.08 31.32 -10.05
CA ASP A 172 15.43 31.04 -8.77
C ASP A 172 13.89 31.03 -8.84
N ALA A 173 13.28 31.28 -10.01
CA ALA A 173 11.85 31.21 -10.23
C ALA A 173 11.30 29.76 -10.31
N VAL A 174 12.17 28.75 -10.43
CA VAL A 174 11.81 27.33 -10.53
C VAL A 174 12.47 26.56 -9.39
N GLU A 175 11.73 25.64 -8.78
CA GLU A 175 12.30 24.66 -7.83
C GLU A 175 12.70 23.40 -8.61
N ILE A 176 13.91 22.88 -8.34
CA ILE A 176 14.49 21.71 -9.01
C ILE A 176 15.06 20.78 -7.95
#